data_AF-A0A285KJV6-F1
#
_entry.id   AF-A0A285KJV6-F1
#
_cell.length_a   1.000
_cell.length_b   1.000
_cell.length_c   1.000
_cell.angle_alpha   90.00
_cell.angle_beta   90.00
_cell.angle_gamma   90.00
#
_symmetry.space_group_name_H-M   'P 1'
#
loop_
_entity.id
_entity.type
_entity.pdbx_description
1 polymer ?
#
loop_
_entity_poly.entity_id
_entity_poly.type
_entity_poly.pdbx_seq_one_letter_code
_entity_poly.pdbx_strand_id
1 'polypeptide(L)' 'MAAAAANGVPVIDLHARSVALYNTLRLCPNNGDYATGAVGAFFGNDHTHFEAAGARQIAGLIATAPREQNIPLAVHLR' A
#
# COMPACT_ATOMS: atom_id res chain seq x y z
N MET A 1 -2.09 11.07 -11.28
CA MET A 1 -3.02 12.16 -10.90
C MET A 1 -3.80 12.75 -12.08
N ALA A 2 -3.18 13.00 -13.25
CA ALA A 2 -3.83 13.64 -14.40
C ALA A 2 -5.14 12.97 -14.87
N ALA A 3 -5.17 11.64 -15.00
CA ALA A 3 -6.36 10.92 -15.45
C ALA A 3 -7.55 11.08 -14.50
N ALA A 4 -7.32 11.01 -13.18
CA ALA A 4 -8.39 11.13 -12.21
C ALA A 4 -8.96 12.56 -12.14
N ALA A 5 -8.08 13.56 -12.23
CA ALA A 5 -8.49 14.96 -12.35
C ALA A 5 -9.33 15.20 -13.62
N ALA A 6 -8.91 14.66 -14.76
CA ALA A 6 -9.66 14.77 -16.02
C ALA A 6 -11.06 14.13 -15.96
N ASN A 7 -11.27 13.15 -15.09
CA ASN A 7 -12.54 12.44 -14.92
C ASN A 7 -13.31 12.86 -13.66
N GLY A 8 -12.81 13.82 -12.87
CA GLY A 8 -13.45 14.26 -11.63
C GLY A 8 -13.61 13.17 -10.57
N VAL A 9 -12.69 12.19 -10.52
CA VAL A 9 -12.73 11.07 -9.56
C VAL A 9 -11.58 11.16 -8.53
N PRO A 10 -11.79 10.70 -7.28
CA PRO A 10 -10.74 10.72 -6.28
C PRO A 10 -9.62 9.70 -6.57
N VAL A 11 -8.42 9.96 -6.03
CA VAL A 11 -7.26 9.04 -6.11
C VAL A 11 -6.82 8.62 -4.72
N ILE A 12 -6.83 7.31 -4.49
CA ILE A 12 -6.03 6.71 -3.43
C ILE A 12 -4.64 6.42 -4.02
N ASP A 13 -3.68 7.29 -3.71
CA ASP A 13 -2.30 7.11 -4.15
C ASP A 13 -1.63 6.01 -3.33
N LEU A 14 -1.82 4.76 -3.77
CA LEU A 14 -1.25 3.62 -3.08
C LEU A 14 0.28 3.66 -3.10
N HIS A 15 0.91 4.19 -4.16
CA HIS A 15 2.37 4.27 -4.26
C HIS A 15 2.96 5.14 -3.16
N ALA A 16 2.46 6.37 -3.00
CA ALA A 16 2.96 7.27 -1.95
C ALA A 16 2.73 6.69 -0.55
N ARG A 17 1.54 6.11 -0.32
CA ARG A 17 1.17 5.50 0.97
C ARG A 17 2.01 4.26 1.28
N SER A 18 2.25 3.40 0.30
CA SER A 18 3.05 2.18 0.48
C SER A 18 4.52 2.53 0.70
N VAL A 19 5.08 3.50 -0.02
CA VAL A 19 6.46 3.98 0.22
C VAL A 19 6.62 4.53 1.63
N ALA A 20 5.65 5.32 2.11
CA ALA A 20 5.66 5.80 3.50
C ALA A 20 5.66 4.65 4.51
N LEU A 21 4.80 3.65 4.32
CA LEU A 21 4.77 2.44 5.16
C LEU A 21 6.11 1.70 5.12
N TYR A 22 6.65 1.45 3.93
CA TYR A 22 7.92 0.73 3.76
C TYR A 22 9.06 1.45 4.45
N ASN A 23 9.11 2.78 4.39
CA ASN A 23 10.10 3.57 5.11
C ASN A 23 9.92 3.47 6.63
N THR A 24 8.69 3.55 7.14
CA THR A 24 8.41 3.35 8.57
C THR A 24 8.85 1.98 9.06
N LEU A 25 8.61 0.95 8.26
CA LEU A 25 9.01 -0.43 8.54
C LEU A 25 10.49 -0.73 8.23
N ARG A 26 11.23 0.26 7.70
CA ARG A 26 12.63 0.13 7.27
C ARG A 26 12.85 -0.99 6.23
N LEU A 27 11.86 -1.20 5.37
CA LEU A 27 11.93 -2.10 4.22
C LEU A 27 12.61 -1.43 3.01
N CYS A 28 12.81 -0.11 3.04
CA CYS A 28 13.53 0.65 2.01
C CYS A 28 14.67 1.50 2.61
N PRO A 29 15.78 1.71 1.86
CA PRO A 29 16.13 1.01 0.62
C PRO A 29 16.49 -0.45 0.92
N ASN A 30 16.02 -1.38 0.09
CA ASN A 30 16.43 -2.78 0.19
C ASN A 30 16.60 -3.38 -1.20
N ASN A 31 17.81 -3.88 -1.46
CA ASN A 31 18.19 -4.58 -2.69
C ASN A 31 18.71 -5.99 -2.34
N GLY A 32 18.28 -6.50 -1.19
CA GLY A 32 18.68 -7.77 -0.61
C GLY A 32 17.74 -8.90 -0.98
N ASP A 33 17.82 -9.98 -0.21
CA ASP A 33 17.07 -11.21 -0.44
C ASP A 33 15.60 -11.08 0.00
N TYR A 34 14.68 -11.33 -0.93
CA TYR A 34 13.23 -11.31 -0.70
C TYR A 34 12.70 -12.68 -0.21
N ALA A 35 13.55 -13.69 -0.07
CA ALA A 35 13.16 -14.97 0.52
C ALA A 35 13.20 -14.97 2.05
N THR A 36 13.84 -13.98 2.69
CA THR A 36 14.18 -14.03 4.11
C THR A 36 13.96 -12.70 4.85
N GLY A 37 13.91 -12.79 6.19
CA GLY A 37 13.84 -11.62 7.07
C GLY A 37 12.53 -10.82 6.95
N ALA A 38 12.58 -9.56 7.37
CA ALA A 38 11.41 -8.68 7.36
C ALA A 38 10.92 -8.34 5.95
N VAL A 39 11.83 -8.31 4.96
CA VAL A 39 11.47 -8.10 3.55
C VAL A 39 10.73 -9.31 3.01
N GLY A 40 11.25 -10.53 3.16
CA GLY A 40 10.55 -11.74 2.71
C GLY A 40 9.32 -12.12 3.53
N ALA A 41 9.13 -11.55 4.73
CA ALA A 41 7.87 -11.67 5.46
C ALA A 41 6.78 -10.72 4.93
N PHE A 42 7.17 -9.67 4.18
CA PHE A 42 6.26 -8.67 3.65
C PHE A 42 5.98 -8.88 2.16
N PHE A 43 7.04 -9.07 1.38
CA PHE A 43 7.02 -9.36 -0.04
C PHE A 43 7.18 -10.86 -0.24
N GLY A 44 6.57 -11.40 -1.29
CA GLY A 44 6.87 -12.75 -1.75
C GLY A 44 8.33 -12.84 -2.18
N ASN A 45 8.76 -14.02 -2.62
CA ASN A 45 10.13 -14.24 -3.10
C ASN A 45 10.40 -13.62 -4.49
N ASP A 46 9.87 -12.43 -4.74
CA ASP A 46 10.11 -11.57 -5.90
C ASP A 46 9.85 -10.10 -5.54
N HIS A 47 10.09 -9.20 -6.48
CA HIS A 47 10.03 -7.75 -6.24
C HIS A 47 8.64 -7.15 -6.52
N THR A 48 7.58 -7.96 -6.57
CA THR A 48 6.23 -7.51 -7.02
C THR A 48 5.10 -8.00 -6.13
N HIS A 49 5.09 -9.27 -5.77
CA HIS A 49 3.99 -9.87 -5.01
C HIS A 49 4.19 -9.65 -3.51
N PHE A 50 3.07 -9.55 -2.79
CA PHE A 50 3.09 -9.50 -1.32
C PHE A 50 2.88 -10.89 -0.75
N GLU A 51 3.57 -11.17 0.36
CA GLU A 51 3.14 -12.23 1.27
C GLU A 51 1.83 -11.84 1.95
N ALA A 52 1.11 -12.82 2.50
CA ALA A 52 -0.18 -12.59 3.14
C ALA A 52 -0.15 -11.50 4.23
N ALA A 53 0.95 -11.39 4.97
CA ALA A 53 1.15 -10.36 5.98
C ALA A 53 1.32 -8.96 5.36
N GLY A 54 2.15 -8.82 4.31
CA GLY A 54 2.32 -7.56 3.61
C GLY A 54 1.04 -7.11 2.89
N ALA A 55 0.34 -8.05 2.24
CA ALA A 55 -0.93 -7.80 1.57
C ALA A 55 -1.98 -7.25 2.55
N ARG A 56 -2.02 -7.77 3.79
CA ARG A 56 -2.92 -7.27 4.83
C ARG A 56 -2.60 -5.83 5.24
N GLN A 57 -1.33 -5.46 5.33
CA GLN A 57 -0.94 -4.08 5.65
C GLN A 57 -1.29 -3.12 4.50
N ILE A 58 -1.05 -3.54 3.26
CA ILE A 58 -1.46 -2.79 2.06
C ILE A 58 -2.98 -2.61 1.99
N ALA A 59 -3.74 -3.66 2.28
CA ALA A 59 -5.20 -3.58 2.39
C ALA A 59 -5.64 -2.59 3.48
N GLY A 60 -4.91 -2.52 4.60
CA GLY A 60 -5.10 -1.52 5.64
C GLY A 60 -4.94 -0.09 5.14
N LEU A 61 -3.89 0.21 4.35
CA LEU A 61 -3.70 1.53 3.75
C LEU A 61 -4.86 1.90 2.83
N ILE A 62 -5.34 0.95 2.02
CA ILE A 62 -6.46 1.15 1.10
C ILE A 62 -7.77 1.34 1.87
N ALA A 63 -8.01 0.59 2.94
CA ALA A 63 -9.22 0.72 3.74
C ALA A 63 -9.24 2.02 4.56
N THR A 64 -8.10 2.53 5.00
CA THR A 64 -8.06 3.80 5.74
C THR A 64 -8.26 5.01 4.82
N ALA A 65 -7.73 4.96 3.59
CA ALA A 65 -7.74 6.11 2.68
C ALA A 65 -9.12 6.70 2.35
N PRO A 66 -10.19 5.90 2.10
CA PRO A 66 -11.53 6.43 1.88
C PRO A 66 -12.04 7.30 3.04
N ARG A 67 -11.74 6.91 4.28
CA ARG A 67 -12.16 7.68 5.47
C ARG A 67 -11.42 9.02 5.55
N GLU A 68 -10.10 8.99 5.39
CA GLU A 68 -9.26 10.21 5.41
C GLU A 68 -9.60 11.21 4.30
N GLN A 69 -9.98 10.69 3.12
CA GLN A 69 -10.28 11.49 1.94
C GLN A 69 -11.78 11.81 1.80
N ASN A 70 -12.62 11.38 2.75
CA ASN A 70 -14.09 11.52 2.68
C ASN A 70 -14.69 10.92 1.39
N ILE A 71 -14.13 9.81 0.89
CA ILE A 71 -14.69 9.10 -0.27
C ILE A 71 -15.93 8.33 0.20
N PRO A 72 -17.08 8.42 -0.50
CA PRO A 72 -18.34 7.78 -0.09
C PRO A 72 -18.23 6.27 0.17
N LEU A 73 -17.29 5.57 -0.47
CA LEU A 73 -16.99 4.15 -0.21
C LEU A 73 -16.73 3.85 1.29
N ALA A 74 -16.30 4.84 2.06
CA ALA A 74 -16.05 4.72 3.50
C ALA A 74 -17.26 4.20 4.30
N VAL A 75 -18.49 4.41 3.83
CA VAL A 75 -19.71 3.95 4.51
C VAL A 75 -19.85 2.43 4.54
N HIS A 76 -19.12 1.71 3.69
CA HIS A 76 -19.13 0.24 3.62
C HIS A 76 -17.99 -0.40 4.41
N LEU A 77 -17.11 0.40 4.99
CA LEU A 77 -15.98 -0.10 5.77
C LEU A 77 -16.43 -0.35 7.21
N ARG A 78 -16.14 -1.55 7.71
CA ARG A 78 -16.35 -1.91 9.12
C ARG A 78 -15.32 -1.29 10.04
#